data_AF-A0A9P4UHX3-F1
#
_entry.id   AF-A0A9P4UHX3-F1
#
_cell.length_a   1.000
_cell.length_b   1.000
_cell.length_c   1.000
_cell.angle_alpha   90.00
_cell.angle_beta   90.00
_cell.angle_gamma   90.00
#
_symmetry.space_group_name_H-M   'P 1'
#
loop_
_entity.id
_entity.type
_entity.pdbx_description
1 polymer ?
#
loop_
_entity_poly.entity_id
_entity_poly.type
_entity_poly.pdbx_seq_one_letter_code
_entity_poly.pdbx_strand_id
1 'polypeptide(L)'
;MLNGREVLDKQFAIGWNKLPAELKLEILSYDPKLNGDFKRRNKKHNPGNQGGWKTLLRYHKMTPELGALATEIFYAKHHFRIEGADDQMKQKWNIVSVQKLFFPKPEVNQFIKLLYFRVPLDSLAWSRLQRLANGDFGFERLNHLTVEVVHTVYYRLKYGTFLHRGSLAPAHLEVSKYEPVVFRHAGAVIYTCNLLDHPWDRPENSKKGTFVREMERLLQNTITFTRARNHSR
;
A
#
# COMPACT_ATOMS: atom_id res chain seq x y z
N MET A 1 -5.00 24.90 -24.80
CA MET A 1 -5.22 24.82 -23.34
C MET A 1 -6.40 25.74 -23.03
N LEU A 2 -7.55 25.21 -22.64
CA LEU A 2 -8.70 26.02 -22.26
C LEU A 2 -8.41 26.67 -20.90
N ASN A 3 -8.53 27.99 -20.81
CA ASN A 3 -8.40 28.74 -19.56
C ASN A 3 -9.61 28.41 -18.66
N GLY A 4 -9.44 27.39 -17.81
CA GLY A 4 -10.50 26.70 -17.06
C GLY A 4 -11.21 27.50 -15.96
N ARG A 5 -11.94 28.54 -16.34
CA ARG A 5 -12.94 29.23 -15.51
C ARG A 5 -14.25 29.47 -16.27
N GLU A 6 -14.55 28.68 -17.30
CA GLU A 6 -15.90 28.68 -17.86
C GLU A 6 -16.86 28.16 -16.78
N VAL A 7 -17.78 29.02 -16.37
CA VAL A 7 -18.85 28.68 -15.43
C VAL A 7 -19.71 27.65 -16.13
N LEU A 8 -19.76 26.43 -15.60
CA LEU A 8 -20.68 25.39 -16.08
C LEU A 8 -22.10 25.95 -16.02
N ASP A 9 -22.75 26.05 -17.17
CA ASP A 9 -24.08 26.64 -17.27
C ASP A 9 -25.18 25.65 -16.81
N LYS A 10 -26.42 26.14 -16.72
CA LYS A 10 -27.57 25.30 -16.34
C LYS A 10 -27.83 24.17 -17.34
N GLN A 11 -27.46 24.36 -18.61
CA GLN A 11 -27.68 23.35 -19.65
C GLN A 11 -26.77 22.14 -19.44
N PHE A 12 -25.52 22.36 -19.04
CA PHE A 12 -24.60 21.28 -18.68
C PHE A 12 -25.17 20.42 -17.54
N ALA A 13 -25.69 21.04 -16.48
CA ALA A 13 -26.27 20.31 -15.35
C ALA A 13 -27.49 19.46 -15.78
N ILE A 14 -28.35 19.99 -16.65
CA ILE A 14 -29.50 19.25 -17.21
C ILE A 14 -29.01 18.07 -18.07
N GLY A 15 -28.01 18.29 -18.92
CA GLY A 15 -27.41 17.24 -19.72
C GLY A 15 -26.80 16.13 -18.87
N TRP A 16 -26.02 16.51 -17.86
CA TRP A 16 -25.38 15.58 -16.93
C TRP A 16 -26.40 14.68 -16.22
N ASN A 17 -27.48 15.25 -15.69
CA ASN A 17 -28.50 14.48 -14.96
C ASN A 17 -29.26 13.50 -15.85
N LYS A 18 -29.30 13.71 -17.17
CA LYS A 18 -29.90 12.79 -18.14
C LYS A 18 -28.99 11.64 -18.55
N LEU A 19 -27.70 11.69 -18.22
CA LEU A 19 -26.77 10.62 -18.56
C LEU A 19 -27.05 9.37 -17.69
N PRO A 20 -27.03 8.17 -18.29
CA PRO A 20 -26.94 6.91 -17.56
C PRO A 20 -25.71 6.89 -16.64
N ALA A 21 -25.79 6.14 -15.53
CA ALA A 21 -24.71 6.03 -14.55
C ALA A 21 -23.41 5.51 -15.19
N GLU A 22 -23.52 4.62 -16.17
CA GLU A 22 -22.40 4.04 -16.92
C GLU A 22 -21.61 5.11 -17.67
N LEU A 23 -22.31 6.04 -18.36
CA LEU A 23 -21.65 7.14 -19.08
C LEU A 23 -21.04 8.16 -18.11
N LYS A 24 -21.69 8.44 -16.98
CA LYS A 24 -21.12 9.30 -15.93
C LYS A 24 -19.83 8.69 -15.39
N LEU A 25 -19.83 7.38 -15.11
CA LEU A 25 -18.65 6.64 -14.67
C LEU A 25 -17.53 6.69 -15.72
N GLU A 26 -17.87 6.46 -16.99
CA GLU A 26 -16.92 6.52 -18.09
C GLU A 26 -16.28 7.90 -18.22
N ILE A 27 -17.06 8.98 -18.18
CA ILE A 27 -16.55 10.36 -18.23
C ILE A 27 -15.62 10.64 -17.05
N LEU A 28 -16.03 10.30 -15.82
CA LEU A 28 -15.21 10.48 -14.62
C LEU A 28 -13.92 9.64 -14.67
N SER A 29 -13.95 8.51 -15.37
CA SER A 29 -12.81 7.62 -15.58
C SER A 29 -11.69 8.23 -16.44
N TYR A 30 -11.96 9.33 -17.14
CA TYR A 30 -10.94 10.09 -17.88
C TYR A 30 -10.26 11.19 -17.03
N ASP A 31 -10.73 11.49 -15.81
CA ASP A 31 -10.03 12.48 -14.96
C ASP A 31 -8.70 11.89 -14.44
N PRO A 32 -7.53 12.38 -14.89
CA PRO A 32 -6.24 11.81 -14.48
C PRO A 32 -6.00 11.92 -12.96
N LYS A 33 -6.70 12.82 -12.26
CA LYS A 33 -6.59 12.97 -10.80
C LYS A 33 -7.41 11.94 -10.04
N LEU A 34 -8.40 11.32 -10.69
CA LEU A 34 -9.16 10.17 -10.17
C LEU A 34 -8.56 8.81 -10.59
N ASN A 35 -7.58 8.79 -11.51
CA ASN A 35 -7.03 7.55 -12.06
C ASN A 35 -5.49 7.45 -11.91
N GLY A 36 -4.85 8.44 -11.28
CA GLY A 36 -3.40 8.53 -11.24
C GLY A 36 -2.79 7.56 -10.24
N ASP A 37 -1.73 6.85 -10.64
CA ASP A 37 -1.00 5.99 -9.71
C ASP A 37 -0.32 6.85 -8.63
N PHE A 38 -0.78 6.79 -7.37
CA PHE A 38 -0.22 7.56 -6.24
C PHE A 38 1.20 7.14 -5.84
N LYS A 39 1.86 6.34 -6.67
CA LYS A 39 2.98 5.48 -6.30
C LYS A 39 4.22 6.17 -5.74
N ARG A 40 4.41 7.51 -5.82
CA ARG A 40 5.80 8.00 -5.68
C ARG A 40 6.16 9.40 -5.21
N ARG A 41 5.24 10.32 -4.90
CA ARG A 41 5.68 11.67 -4.48
C ARG A 41 4.80 12.25 -3.37
N ASN A 42 5.16 11.96 -2.12
CA ASN A 42 5.44 13.00 -1.13
C ASN A 42 5.69 12.36 0.25
N LYS A 43 6.94 12.46 0.72
CA LYS A 43 7.41 12.09 2.07
C LYS A 43 6.77 12.90 3.22
N LYS A 44 5.62 13.55 2.97
CA LYS A 44 4.82 14.26 3.97
C LYS A 44 3.42 13.69 3.87
N HIS A 45 3.26 12.52 4.49
CA HIS A 45 2.04 11.72 4.58
C HIS A 45 0.98 12.46 5.39
N ASN A 46 0.39 13.49 4.78
CA ASN A 46 -0.90 13.96 5.23
C ASN A 46 -1.92 13.59 4.13
N PRO A 47 -2.82 12.60 4.38
CA PRO A 47 -3.84 12.21 3.41
C PRO A 47 -4.70 13.40 2.96
N GLY A 48 -4.77 14.47 3.76
CA GLY A 48 -5.46 15.72 3.40
C GLY A 48 -4.78 16.60 2.33
N ASN A 49 -3.51 16.36 1.96
CA ASN A 49 -2.78 17.27 1.05
C ASN A 49 -2.49 16.66 -0.34
N GLN A 50 -3.09 15.52 -0.66
CA GLN A 50 -2.89 14.84 -1.94
C GLN A 50 -3.87 15.38 -3.00
N GLY A 51 -3.36 15.67 -4.19
CA GLY A 51 -4.13 16.31 -5.27
C GLY A 51 -5.42 15.59 -5.65
N GLY A 52 -5.46 14.26 -5.56
CA GLY A 52 -6.66 13.48 -5.83
C GLY A 52 -7.75 13.63 -4.76
N TRP A 53 -7.40 13.77 -3.47
CA TRP A 53 -8.40 14.07 -2.43
C TRP A 53 -9.08 15.42 -2.67
N LYS A 54 -8.31 16.44 -3.06
CA LYS A 54 -8.88 17.75 -3.42
C LYS A 54 -9.84 17.65 -4.61
N THR A 55 -9.54 16.79 -5.59
CA THR A 55 -10.45 16.50 -6.71
C THR A 55 -11.70 15.78 -6.24
N LEU A 56 -11.56 14.72 -5.43
CA LEU A 56 -12.70 13.98 -4.90
C LEU A 56 -13.63 14.89 -4.09
N LEU A 57 -13.06 15.76 -3.24
CA LEU A 57 -13.82 16.79 -2.51
C LEU A 57 -14.56 17.77 -3.41
N ARG A 58 -14.09 18.04 -4.64
CA ARG A 58 -14.83 18.88 -5.59
C ARG A 58 -16.10 18.16 -6.06
N TYR A 59 -15.99 16.88 -6.39
CA TYR A 59 -17.15 16.08 -6.81
C TYR A 59 -18.17 15.92 -5.68
N HIS A 60 -17.72 15.75 -4.43
CA HIS A 60 -18.62 15.74 -3.28
C HIS A 60 -19.40 17.04 -3.07
N LYS A 61 -18.88 18.18 -3.57
CA LYS A 61 -19.56 19.47 -3.49
C LYS A 61 -20.53 19.72 -4.65
N MET A 62 -20.61 18.83 -5.64
CA MET A 62 -21.52 18.95 -6.78
C MET A 62 -22.88 18.35 -6.44
N THR A 63 -23.10 17.07 -6.71
CA THR A 63 -24.31 16.33 -6.34
C THR A 63 -23.96 15.09 -5.52
N PRO A 64 -24.86 14.58 -4.65
CA PRO A 64 -24.60 13.37 -3.88
C PRO A 64 -24.26 12.16 -4.76
N GLU A 65 -24.97 12.00 -5.88
CA GLU A 65 -24.70 10.95 -6.87
C GLU A 65 -23.28 11.04 -7.44
N LEU A 66 -22.85 12.23 -7.86
CA LEU A 66 -21.49 12.47 -8.35
C LEU A 66 -20.43 12.18 -7.29
N GLY A 67 -20.69 12.60 -6.05
CA GLY A 67 -19.81 12.31 -4.92
C GLY A 67 -19.64 10.80 -4.71
N ALA A 68 -20.73 10.04 -4.77
CA ALA A 68 -20.71 8.59 -4.64
C ALA A 68 -19.93 7.91 -5.79
N LEU A 69 -20.22 8.25 -7.04
CA LEU A 69 -19.53 7.69 -8.22
C LEU A 69 -18.04 8.03 -8.22
N ALA A 70 -17.69 9.28 -7.92
CA ALA A 70 -16.30 9.71 -7.83
C ALA A 70 -15.56 8.98 -6.69
N THR A 71 -16.23 8.75 -5.56
CA THR A 71 -15.68 7.95 -4.44
C THR A 71 -15.39 6.53 -4.90
N GLU A 72 -16.36 5.87 -5.53
CA GLU A 72 -16.18 4.50 -6.01
C GLU A 72 -15.02 4.40 -7.01
N ILE A 73 -14.97 5.28 -8.02
CA ILE A 73 -13.88 5.29 -9.00
C ILE A 73 -12.53 5.52 -8.32
N PHE A 74 -12.48 6.51 -7.44
CA PHE A 74 -11.25 6.85 -6.72
C PHE A 74 -10.75 5.64 -5.92
N TYR A 75 -11.57 5.04 -5.06
CA TYR A 75 -11.11 3.93 -4.24
C TYR A 75 -10.87 2.63 -5.04
N ALA A 76 -11.59 2.42 -6.16
CA ALA A 76 -11.45 1.23 -6.97
C ALA A 76 -10.16 1.19 -7.81
N LYS A 77 -9.66 2.35 -8.24
CA LYS A 77 -8.53 2.43 -9.18
C LYS A 77 -7.20 2.78 -8.54
N HIS A 78 -7.21 3.35 -7.34
CA HIS A 78 -5.98 3.75 -6.68
C HIS A 78 -5.38 2.62 -5.84
N HIS A 79 -4.05 2.55 -5.83
CA HIS A 79 -3.31 1.70 -4.90
C HIS A 79 -3.30 2.35 -3.51
N PHE A 80 -4.02 1.76 -2.57
CA PHE A 80 -4.02 2.22 -1.18
C PHE A 80 -2.83 1.63 -0.44
N ARG A 81 -1.99 2.51 0.10
CA ARG A 81 -0.82 2.11 0.85
C ARG A 81 -1.12 2.12 2.34
N ILE A 82 -1.00 0.95 2.96
CA ILE A 82 -1.04 0.81 4.41
C ILE A 82 0.38 0.52 4.88
N GLU A 83 0.88 1.36 5.77
CA GLU A 83 2.19 1.23 6.39
C GLU A 83 2.11 1.64 7.86
N GLY A 84 3.04 1.13 8.67
CA GLY A 84 3.17 1.55 10.07
C GLY A 84 3.63 3.00 10.16
N ALA A 85 3.00 3.79 11.04
CA ALA A 85 3.36 5.18 11.30
C ALA A 85 4.85 5.38 11.66
N ASP A 86 5.44 4.34 12.22
CA ASP A 86 6.82 4.32 12.69
C ASP A 86 7.88 4.19 11.61
N ASP A 87 7.56 3.72 10.40
CA ASP A 87 8.56 3.52 9.35
C ASP A 87 9.26 4.84 8.95
N GLN A 88 8.59 5.98 9.17
CA GLN A 88 9.15 7.32 8.88
C GLN A 88 9.89 7.93 10.08
N MET A 89 9.49 7.61 11.33
CA MET A 89 10.08 8.22 12.54
C MET A 89 11.18 7.36 13.20
N LYS A 90 11.15 6.03 13.03
CA LYS A 90 12.16 5.12 13.61
C LYS A 90 13.56 5.37 13.09
N GLN A 91 13.71 5.89 11.86
CA GLN A 91 15.02 6.30 11.33
C GLN A 91 15.68 7.41 12.15
N LYS A 92 14.91 8.19 12.93
CA LYS A 92 15.43 9.40 13.58
C LYS A 92 15.57 9.28 15.10
N TRP A 93 14.82 8.39 15.78
CA TRP A 93 14.71 8.47 17.25
C TRP A 93 14.77 7.15 18.06
N ASN A 94 14.93 5.97 17.44
CA ASN A 94 15.02 4.68 18.18
C ASN A 94 13.92 4.44 19.26
N ILE A 95 12.73 5.05 19.12
CA ILE A 95 11.63 4.81 20.06
C ILE A 95 10.84 3.59 19.60
N VAL A 96 10.67 2.61 20.49
CA VAL A 96 9.78 1.46 20.30
C VAL A 96 8.35 1.94 20.51
N SER A 97 7.79 2.64 19.53
CA SER A 97 6.37 2.98 19.53
C SER A 97 5.53 1.79 19.10
N VAL A 98 4.30 1.72 19.64
CA VAL A 98 3.25 0.84 19.15
C VAL A 98 2.94 1.29 17.72
N GLN A 99 3.34 0.49 16.74
CA GLN A 99 3.12 0.79 15.32
C GLN A 99 1.62 0.95 15.06
N LYS A 100 1.14 2.19 14.98
CA LYS A 100 -0.20 2.47 14.48
C LYS A 100 -0.17 2.31 12.96
N LEU A 101 -1.00 1.43 12.42
CA LEU A 101 -1.21 1.33 10.98
C LEU A 101 -2.15 2.45 10.56
N PHE A 102 -1.81 3.15 9.48
CA PHE A 102 -2.72 4.12 8.88
C PHE A 102 -3.68 3.40 7.94
N PHE A 103 -4.92 3.24 8.38
CA PHE A 103 -6.00 2.71 7.58
C PHE A 103 -6.86 3.84 7.01
N PRO A 104 -7.43 3.65 5.80
CA PRO A 104 -8.60 4.39 5.37
C PRO A 104 -9.73 4.24 6.40
N LYS A 105 -10.70 5.16 6.38
CA LYS A 105 -11.88 5.01 7.23
C LYS A 105 -12.64 3.72 6.86
N PRO A 106 -13.17 2.95 7.82
CA PRO A 106 -13.79 1.65 7.51
C PRO A 106 -14.89 1.70 6.44
N GLU A 107 -15.63 2.80 6.35
CA GLU A 107 -16.75 2.98 5.42
C GLU A 107 -16.32 2.94 3.95
N VAL A 108 -15.04 3.21 3.66
CA VAL A 108 -14.50 3.19 2.29
C VAL A 108 -13.79 1.88 1.93
N ASN A 109 -13.57 0.97 2.89
CA ASN A 109 -12.82 -0.26 2.65
C ASN A 109 -13.47 -1.17 1.60
N GLN A 110 -14.81 -1.15 1.52
CA GLN A 110 -15.58 -1.87 0.50
C GLN A 110 -15.29 -1.42 -0.93
N PHE A 111 -14.77 -0.22 -1.15
CA PHE A 111 -14.46 0.29 -2.49
C PHE A 111 -13.01 0.01 -2.90
N ILE A 112 -12.15 -0.40 -1.97
CA ILE A 112 -10.71 -0.59 -2.21
C ILE A 112 -10.49 -1.92 -2.91
N LYS A 113 -10.00 -1.84 -4.15
CA LYS A 113 -9.68 -3.03 -4.97
C LYS A 113 -8.19 -3.33 -5.06
N LEU A 114 -7.33 -2.33 -4.82
CA LEU A 114 -5.89 -2.44 -4.96
C LEU A 114 -5.22 -1.98 -3.66
N LEU A 115 -4.53 -2.90 -2.99
CA LEU A 115 -3.88 -2.62 -1.71
C LEU A 115 -2.38 -2.91 -1.78
N TYR A 116 -1.60 -2.00 -1.22
CA TYR A 116 -0.17 -2.12 -1.00
C TYR A 116 0.08 -2.12 0.50
N PHE A 117 0.48 -3.26 1.05
CA PHE A 117 0.66 -3.44 2.48
C PHE A 117 2.14 -3.62 2.80
N ARG A 118 2.74 -2.59 3.41
CA ARG A 118 4.15 -2.59 3.81
C ARG A 118 4.24 -2.92 5.29
N VAL A 119 4.97 -3.98 5.61
CA VAL A 119 5.15 -4.46 6.98
C VAL A 119 6.61 -4.79 7.26
N PRO A 120 7.10 -4.58 8.50
CA PRO A 120 8.41 -5.06 8.90
C PRO A 120 8.43 -6.59 8.99
N LEU A 121 9.63 -7.17 8.96
CA LEU A 121 9.85 -8.58 9.21
C LEU A 121 9.84 -8.88 10.73
N ASP A 122 8.66 -8.93 11.35
CA ASP A 122 8.49 -9.30 12.76
C ASP A 122 7.17 -10.06 13.03
N SER A 123 7.02 -10.63 14.23
CA SER A 123 5.87 -11.46 14.59
C SER A 123 4.55 -10.71 14.65
N LEU A 124 4.57 -9.42 15.03
CA LEU A 124 3.39 -8.58 15.10
C LEU A 124 2.87 -8.24 13.69
N ALA A 125 3.78 -7.93 12.78
CA ALA A 125 3.50 -7.78 11.36
C ALA A 125 2.91 -9.07 10.77
N TRP A 126 3.43 -10.23 11.17
CA TRP A 126 2.89 -11.51 10.71
C TRP A 126 1.44 -11.74 11.17
N SER A 127 1.14 -11.46 12.44
CA SER A 127 -0.23 -11.51 12.96
C SER A 127 -1.17 -10.58 12.17
N ARG A 128 -0.70 -9.39 11.77
CA ARG A 128 -1.48 -8.46 10.93
C ARG A 128 -1.71 -9.01 9.52
N LEU A 129 -0.73 -9.70 8.93
CA LEU A 129 -0.91 -10.36 7.64
C LEU A 129 -1.96 -11.47 7.72
N GLN A 130 -1.96 -12.28 8.79
CA GLN A 130 -2.98 -13.30 9.02
C GLN A 130 -4.38 -12.67 9.14
N ARG A 131 -4.53 -11.62 9.94
CA ARG A 131 -5.79 -10.87 10.05
C ARG A 131 -6.25 -10.29 8.71
N LEU A 132 -5.31 -9.80 7.89
CA LEU A 132 -5.62 -9.32 6.53
C LEU A 132 -6.07 -10.46 5.61
N ALA A 133 -5.42 -11.61 5.67
CA ALA A 133 -5.82 -12.79 4.90
C ALA A 133 -7.20 -13.33 5.30
N ASN A 134 -7.55 -13.20 6.59
CA ASN A 134 -8.85 -13.59 7.13
C ASN A 134 -9.97 -12.60 6.81
N GLY A 135 -9.64 -11.41 6.31
CA GLY A 135 -10.61 -10.37 5.97
C GLY A 135 -10.99 -9.44 7.12
N ASP A 136 -10.31 -9.50 8.26
CA ASP A 136 -10.63 -8.73 9.48
C ASP A 136 -10.60 -7.21 9.28
N PHE A 137 -9.94 -6.73 8.22
CA PHE A 137 -9.87 -5.30 7.89
C PHE A 137 -11.00 -4.80 6.98
N GLY A 138 -11.91 -5.68 6.53
CA GLY A 138 -13.10 -5.29 5.77
C GLY A 138 -12.86 -4.90 4.31
N PHE A 139 -11.78 -5.39 3.68
CA PHE A 139 -11.52 -5.16 2.25
C PHE A 139 -12.25 -6.20 1.38
N GLU A 140 -13.57 -6.18 1.39
CA GLU A 140 -14.41 -7.20 0.75
C GLU A 140 -14.21 -7.31 -0.76
N ARG A 141 -13.91 -6.19 -1.43
CA ARG A 141 -13.71 -6.12 -2.89
C ARG A 141 -12.23 -6.08 -3.29
N LEU A 142 -11.34 -6.56 -2.43
CA LEU A 142 -9.91 -6.57 -2.72
C LEU A 142 -9.62 -7.52 -3.90
N ASN A 143 -9.11 -6.97 -4.99
CA ASN A 143 -8.77 -7.73 -6.19
C ASN A 143 -7.28 -8.08 -6.21
N HIS A 144 -6.43 -7.10 -5.85
CA HIS A 144 -4.99 -7.25 -5.87
C HIS A 144 -4.35 -6.73 -4.59
N LEU A 145 -3.48 -7.56 -4.00
CA LEU A 145 -2.69 -7.23 -2.82
C LEU A 145 -1.19 -7.35 -3.14
N THR A 146 -0.46 -6.26 -2.94
CA THR A 146 1.01 -6.29 -2.90
C THR A 146 1.47 -6.25 -1.45
N VAL A 147 2.16 -7.27 -0.98
CA VAL A 147 2.78 -7.28 0.36
C VAL A 147 4.26 -6.93 0.21
N GLU A 148 4.68 -5.81 0.77
CA GLU A 148 6.11 -5.46 0.89
C GLU A 148 6.59 -5.81 2.30
N VAL A 149 7.45 -6.81 2.40
CA VAL A 149 8.09 -7.19 3.66
C VAL A 149 9.44 -6.50 3.75
N VAL A 150 9.58 -5.63 4.76
CA VAL A 150 10.76 -4.79 4.96
C VAL A 150 11.61 -5.38 6.07
N HIS A 151 12.85 -5.69 5.73
CA HIS A 151 13.84 -6.12 6.70
C HIS A 151 14.92 -5.04 6.83
N THR A 152 14.97 -4.39 7.99
CA THR A 152 16.00 -3.39 8.29
C THR A 152 17.08 -4.05 9.13
N VAL A 153 18.29 -4.14 8.59
CA VAL A 153 19.45 -4.70 9.28
C VAL A 153 20.28 -3.53 9.82
N TYR A 154 20.42 -3.47 11.14
CA TYR A 154 21.25 -2.47 11.80
C TYR A 154 22.64 -3.06 12.07
N TYR A 155 23.69 -2.39 11.61
CA TYR A 155 25.07 -2.76 11.93
C TYR A 155 25.62 -1.83 12.99
N ARG A 156 26.30 -2.42 13.99
CA ARG A 156 26.92 -1.68 15.09
C ARG A 156 28.38 -1.38 14.76
N LEU A 157 28.78 -0.11 14.76
CA LEU A 157 30.20 0.26 14.71
C LEU A 157 30.87 0.00 16.07
N LYS A 158 32.14 -0.42 16.03
CA LYS A 158 32.92 -1.06 17.13
C LYS A 158 33.16 -0.21 18.39
N TYR A 159 32.63 1.01 18.50
CA TYR A 159 33.02 2.00 19.54
C TYR A 159 31.95 2.35 20.59
N GLY A 160 31.13 1.39 21.05
CA GLY A 160 30.75 1.41 22.49
C GLY A 160 29.30 1.21 22.94
N THR A 161 28.22 1.53 22.20
CA THR A 161 26.84 1.45 22.77
C THR A 161 25.82 0.62 21.97
N PHE A 162 25.04 -0.14 22.76
CA PHE A 162 23.96 -1.14 22.58
C PHE A 162 24.15 -2.43 21.76
N LEU A 163 24.04 -3.55 22.48
CA LEU A 163 24.02 -4.94 22.02
C LEU A 163 22.72 -5.28 21.27
N HIS A 164 22.83 -5.65 20.00
CA HIS A 164 22.17 -6.86 19.52
C HIS A 164 23.02 -7.52 18.43
N ARG A 165 23.50 -8.74 18.74
CA ARG A 165 24.27 -9.60 17.85
C ARG A 165 23.29 -10.47 17.07
N GLY A 166 22.50 -9.86 16.19
CA GLY A 166 21.77 -10.62 15.18
C GLY A 166 22.68 -10.80 13.97
N SER A 167 23.20 -12.01 13.73
CA SER A 167 23.73 -12.33 12.40
C SER A 167 22.60 -12.16 11.36
N LEU A 168 22.87 -12.24 10.06
CA LEU A 168 21.78 -12.33 9.06
C LEU A 168 21.01 -13.67 9.16
N ALA A 169 21.54 -14.65 9.91
CA ALA A 169 20.99 -15.99 10.04
C ALA A 169 19.68 -16.14 10.88
N PRO A 170 19.36 -15.32 11.90
CA PRO A 170 18.11 -15.45 12.66
C PRO A 170 16.88 -15.10 11.83
N ALA A 171 16.98 -14.19 10.85
CA ALA A 171 15.83 -13.76 10.07
C ALA A 171 15.22 -14.91 9.25
N HIS A 172 16.05 -15.73 8.60
CA HIS A 172 15.57 -16.95 7.92
C HIS A 172 14.91 -17.93 8.90
N LEU A 173 15.52 -18.12 10.07
CA LEU A 173 15.02 -19.02 11.11
C LEU A 173 13.73 -18.53 11.75
N GLU A 174 13.50 -17.22 11.81
CA GLU A 174 12.25 -16.64 12.33
C GLU A 174 11.12 -16.79 11.32
N VAL A 175 11.37 -16.52 10.03
CA VAL A 175 10.33 -16.67 9.00
C VAL A 175 9.90 -18.12 8.84
N SER A 176 10.82 -19.07 8.95
CA SER A 176 10.46 -20.50 8.89
C SER A 176 9.59 -20.96 10.07
N LYS A 177 9.52 -20.20 11.17
CA LYS A 177 8.66 -20.51 12.31
C LYS A 177 7.26 -19.94 12.16
N TYR A 178 7.07 -18.97 11.27
CA TYR A 178 5.76 -18.37 11.09
C TYR A 178 4.84 -19.29 10.27
N GLU A 179 3.58 -19.31 10.68
CA GLU A 179 2.55 -20.03 9.92
C GLU A 179 2.37 -19.41 8.53
N PRO A 180 2.21 -20.23 7.47
CA PRO A 180 1.91 -19.73 6.15
C PRO A 180 0.66 -18.84 6.12
N VAL A 181 0.75 -17.73 5.38
CA VAL A 181 -0.37 -16.81 5.15
C VAL A 181 -0.86 -17.02 3.73
N VAL A 182 -2.15 -17.36 3.60
CA VAL A 182 -2.78 -17.63 2.30
C VAL A 182 -3.82 -16.55 2.02
N PHE A 183 -3.57 -15.72 1.03
CA PHE A 183 -4.52 -14.70 0.58
C PHE A 183 -5.49 -15.26 -0.46
N ARG A 184 -6.78 -14.92 -0.31
CA ARG A 184 -7.86 -15.24 -1.26
C ARG A 184 -7.85 -14.38 -2.53
N HIS A 185 -6.97 -13.39 -2.58
CA HIS A 185 -6.89 -12.39 -3.64
C HIS A 185 -5.65 -12.63 -4.50
N ALA A 186 -5.64 -12.08 -5.72
CA ALA A 186 -4.41 -12.03 -6.51
C ALA A 186 -3.38 -11.14 -5.82
N GLY A 187 -2.09 -11.39 -6.05
CA GLY A 187 -1.10 -10.54 -5.43
C GLY A 187 0.34 -10.85 -5.77
N ALA A 188 1.21 -10.12 -5.10
CA ALA A 188 2.64 -10.26 -5.18
C ALA A 188 3.27 -10.02 -3.80
N VAL A 189 4.39 -10.70 -3.55
CA VAL A 189 5.25 -10.42 -2.40
C VAL A 189 6.53 -9.77 -2.90
N ILE A 190 6.89 -8.67 -2.26
CA ILE A 190 8.11 -7.92 -2.48
C ILE A 190 8.92 -7.97 -1.19
N TYR A 191 10.21 -8.26 -1.29
CA TYR A 191 11.13 -8.17 -0.16
C TYR A 191 12.04 -6.95 -0.33
N THR A 192 12.08 -6.11 0.71
CA THR A 192 12.95 -4.93 0.74
C THR A 192 13.90 -5.05 1.91
N CYS A 193 15.19 -5.22 1.63
CA CYS A 193 16.23 -5.22 2.65
C CYS A 193 16.90 -3.85 2.73
N ASN A 194 16.69 -3.12 3.84
CA ASN A 194 17.40 -1.88 4.12
C ASN A 194 18.66 -2.23 4.92
N LEU A 195 19.82 -2.17 4.28
CA LEU A 195 21.10 -2.19 4.97
C LEU A 195 21.46 -0.74 5.29
N LEU A 196 21.47 -0.38 6.56
CA LEU A 196 21.94 0.94 7.00
C LEU A 196 23.41 0.82 7.41
N ASP A 197 24.27 1.63 6.78
CA ASP A 197 25.67 1.87 7.15
C ASP A 197 26.58 0.63 7.27
N HIS A 198 26.52 -0.29 6.29
CA HIS A 198 27.48 -1.39 6.25
C HIS A 198 28.64 -1.11 5.30
N PRO A 199 29.92 -1.20 5.76
CA PRO A 199 31.09 -1.06 4.88
C PRO A 199 31.19 -2.14 3.77
N TRP A 200 30.29 -3.11 3.76
CA TRP A 200 30.17 -4.15 2.74
C TRP A 200 29.16 -3.82 1.63
N ASP A 201 28.58 -2.62 1.62
CA ASP A 201 27.74 -2.14 0.51
C ASP A 201 28.51 -1.89 -0.80
N ARG A 202 29.76 -2.35 -0.89
CA ARG A 202 30.41 -2.50 -2.18
C ARG A 202 29.59 -3.48 -3.05
N PRO A 203 29.16 -3.07 -4.26
CA PRO A 203 28.31 -3.88 -5.14
C PRO A 203 28.88 -5.26 -5.50
N GLU A 204 30.16 -5.49 -5.24
CA GLU A 204 30.91 -6.69 -5.58
C GLU A 204 30.68 -7.89 -4.62
N ASN A 205 29.99 -7.69 -3.49
CA ASN A 205 29.75 -8.77 -2.53
C ASN A 205 28.56 -9.67 -2.93
N SER A 206 28.86 -10.76 -3.66
CA SER A 206 27.92 -11.80 -4.11
C SER A 206 26.96 -12.32 -3.02
N LYS A 207 27.39 -12.32 -1.75
CA LYS A 207 26.61 -12.82 -0.61
C LYS A 207 25.32 -12.03 -0.33
N LYS A 208 25.29 -10.72 -0.59
CA LYS A 208 24.08 -9.89 -0.41
C LYS A 208 22.98 -10.33 -1.37
N GLY A 209 23.34 -10.51 -2.64
CA GLY A 209 22.41 -10.96 -3.67
C GLY A 209 21.88 -12.37 -3.43
N THR A 210 22.69 -13.26 -2.82
CA THR A 210 22.22 -14.60 -2.43
C THR A 210 21.22 -14.53 -1.29
N PHE A 211 21.54 -13.82 -0.20
CA PHE A 211 20.64 -13.66 0.96
C PHE A 211 19.28 -13.05 0.57
N VAL A 212 19.29 -11.98 -0.24
CA VAL A 212 18.05 -11.33 -0.70
C VAL A 212 17.17 -12.31 -1.49
N ARG A 213 17.77 -13.09 -2.41
CA ARG A 213 17.05 -14.09 -3.20
C ARG A 213 16.51 -15.24 -2.36
N GLU A 214 17.27 -15.69 -1.36
CA GLU A 214 16.82 -16.73 -0.43
C GLU A 214 15.64 -16.24 0.41
N MET A 215 15.70 -14.99 0.90
CA MET A 215 14.60 -14.37 1.65
C MET A 215 13.35 -14.16 0.78
N GLU A 216 13.52 -13.68 -0.46
CA GLU A 216 12.43 -13.57 -1.43
C GLU A 216 11.75 -14.92 -1.64
N ARG A 217 12.53 -15.98 -1.89
CA ARG A 217 12.01 -17.32 -2.09
C ARG A 217 11.29 -17.84 -0.85
N LEU A 218 11.86 -17.63 0.34
CA LEU A 218 11.23 -18.04 1.59
C LEU A 218 9.89 -17.32 1.79
N LEU A 219 9.85 -16.00 1.60
CA LEU A 219 8.63 -15.21 1.74
C LEU A 219 7.58 -15.57 0.69
N GLN A 220 7.97 -15.88 -0.55
CA GLN A 220 7.05 -16.36 -1.59
C GLN A 220 6.46 -17.74 -1.27
N ASN A 221 7.17 -18.57 -0.50
CA ASN A 221 6.65 -19.86 -0.03
C ASN A 221 5.73 -19.70 1.19
N THR A 222 6.04 -18.75 2.08
CA THR A 222 5.25 -18.54 3.31
C THR A 222 4.03 -17.65 3.08
N ILE A 223 4.10 -16.70 2.15
CA ILE A 223 2.98 -15.82 1.77
C ILE A 223 2.53 -16.19 0.37
N THR A 224 1.38 -16.83 0.29
CA THR A 224 0.83 -17.33 -0.97
C THR A 224 -0.45 -16.58 -1.35
N PHE A 225 -0.68 -16.48 -2.64
CA PHE A 225 -1.90 -15.91 -3.20
C PHE A 225 -2.61 -17.00 -3.99
N THR A 226 -3.92 -17.11 -3.80
CA THR A 226 -4.73 -17.93 -4.70
C THR A 226 -4.65 -17.30 -6.09
N ARG A 227 -4.29 -18.11 -7.10
CA ARG A 227 -4.34 -17.66 -8.50
C ARG A 227 -5.74 -17.13 -8.74
N ALA A 228 -5.85 -15.88 -9.21
CA ALA A 228 -7.11 -15.37 -9.70
C ALA A 228 -7.66 -16.40 -10.68
N ARG A 229 -8.80 -17.02 -10.36
CA ARG A 229 -9.59 -17.68 -11.39
C ARG A 229 -9.88 -16.55 -12.36
N ASN A 230 -9.26 -16.57 -13.54
CA ASN A 230 -9.57 -15.62 -14.59
C ASN A 230 -11.07 -15.67 -14.79
N HIS A 231 -11.81 -14.72 -14.20
CA HIS A 231 -13.20 -14.50 -14.54
C HIS A 231 -13.15 -13.88 -15.93
N SER A 232 -13.00 -14.78 -16.91
CA SER A 232 -13.24 -14.50 -18.31
C SER A 232 -14.69 -14.05 -18.37
N ARG A 233 -14.87 -12.74 -18.48
CA ARG A 233 -16.14 -12.14 -18.85
C ARG A 233 -16.32 -12.30 -20.35
#